data_AF-A0A962JS46-F1
#
_entry.id   AF-A0A962JS46-F1
#
_cell.length_a   1.000
_cell.length_b   1.000
_cell.length_c   1.000
_cell.angle_alpha   90.00
_cell.angle_beta   90.00
_cell.angle_gamma   90.00
#
_symmetry.space_group_name_H-M   'P 1'
#
loop_
_entity.id
_entity.type
_entity.pdbx_description
1 polymer ?
#
loop_
_entity_poly.entity_id
_entity_poly.type
_entity_poly.pdbx_seq_one_letter_code
_entity_poly.pdbx_strand_id
1 'polypeptide(L)' 'MLVMIVDDSTAMRLIVKKTLRGAGFEDLEFVEASDGAQAFEVIQKSVPDLILCDW' A
#
# COMPACT_ATOMS: atom_id res chain seq x y z
N MET A 1 0.44 7.85 9.41
CA MET A 1 -0.73 7.17 8.81
C MET A 1 -0.20 6.03 7.98
N LEU A 2 -0.72 4.82 8.18
CA LEU A 2 -0.29 3.61 7.49
C LEU A 2 -1.16 3.38 6.26
N VAL A 3 -0.53 3.35 5.08
CA VAL A 3 -1.19 3.07 3.80
C VAL A 3 -0.75 1.71 3.29
N MET A 4 -1.72 0.87 2.97
CA MET A 4 -1.49 -0.42 2.30
C MET A 4 -1.69 -0.27 0.79
N ILE A 5 -0.77 -0.84 0.00
CA ILE A 5 -0.87 -0.91 -1.47
C ILE A 5 -0.90 -2.38 -1.89
N VAL A 6 -1.97 -2.81 -2.54
CA VAL A 6 -2.21 -4.18 -2.99
C VAL A 6 -2.26 -4.20 -4.51
N ASP A 7 -1.26 -4.81 -5.14
CA ASP A 7 -1.08 -4.85 -6.61
C ASP A 7 -0.07 -5.94 -6.95
N ASP A 8 -0.29 -6.73 -8.01
CA ASP A 8 0.60 -7.83 -8.41
C ASP A 8 1.92 -7.33 -9.04
N SER A 9 1.96 -6.07 -9.50
CA SER A 9 3.11 -5.43 -10.11
C SER A 9 3.93 -4.62 -9.10
N THR A 10 5.15 -5.09 -8.83
CA THR A 10 6.13 -4.34 -8.04
C THR A 10 6.43 -2.95 -8.61
N ALA A 11 6.39 -2.79 -9.93
CA ALA A 11 6.61 -1.50 -10.56
C ALA A 11 5.45 -0.53 -10.25
N MET A 12 4.21 -1.01 -10.26
CA MET A 12 3.04 -0.18 -9.96
C MET A 12 3.04 0.27 -8.49
N ARG A 13 3.34 -0.64 -7.55
CA ARG A 13 3.50 -0.26 -6.12
C ARG A 13 4.57 0.81 -5.91
N LEU A 14 5.67 0.77 -6.67
CA LEU A 14 6.70 1.83 -6.62
C LEU A 14 6.18 3.17 -7.16
N ILE A 15 5.44 3.15 -8.28
CA ILE A 15 4.84 4.36 -8.87
C ILE A 15 3.88 5.01 -7.88
N VAL A 16 2.96 4.24 -7.29
CA VAL A 16 1.99 4.75 -6.31
C VAL A 16 2.69 5.42 -5.13
N LYS A 17 3.70 4.77 -4.52
CA LYS A 17 4.48 5.35 -3.41
C LYS A 17 5.17 6.66 -3.81
N LYS A 18 5.80 6.69 -5.00
CA LYS A 18 6.48 7.90 -5.50
C LYS A 18 5.50 9.03 -5.74
N THR A 19 4.34 8.74 -6.32
CA THR A 19 3.28 9.73 -6.55
C THR A 19 2.76 10.32 -5.25
N LEU A 20 2.48 9.48 -4.24
CA LEU A 20 2.02 9.96 -2.93
C LEU A 20 3.07 10.84 -2.25
N ARG A 21 4.34 10.41 -2.25
CA ARG A 21 5.44 11.24 -1.72
C ARG A 21 5.58 12.57 -2.47
N GLY A 22 5.55 12.52 -3.81
CA GLY A 22 5.64 13.72 -4.66
C GLY A 22 4.44 14.67 -4.51
N ALA A 23 3.30 14.18 -4.03
CA ALA A 23 2.12 14.99 -3.74
C ALA A 23 2.15 15.64 -2.34
N GLY A 24 3.27 15.54 -1.61
CA GLY A 24 3.45 16.14 -0.28
C GLY A 24 3.11 15.20 0.88
N PHE A 25 2.88 13.91 0.63
CA PHE A 25 2.63 12.92 1.67
C PHE A 25 3.91 12.15 2.06
N GLU A 26 4.94 12.87 2.48
CA GLU A 26 6.26 12.28 2.80
C GLU A 26 6.26 11.43 4.07
N ASP A 27 5.42 11.78 5.05
CA ASP A 27 5.31 11.13 6.36
C ASP A 27 4.40 9.89 6.38
N LEU A 28 4.00 9.38 5.20
CA LEU A 28 3.23 8.14 5.12
C LEU A 28 4.13 6.92 5.31
N GLU A 29 3.65 6.01 6.14
CA GLU A 29 4.19 4.66 6.22
C GLU A 29 3.48 3.78 5.20
N PHE A 30 4.23 2.92 4.51
CA PHE A 30 3.70 2.06 3.47
C PHE A 30 3.89 0.59 3.83
N VAL A 31 2.84 -0.20 3.63
CA VAL A 31 2.90 -1.65 3.61
C VAL A 31 2.39 -2.14 2.26
N GLU A 32 2.99 -3.21 1.74
CA GLU A 32 2.71 -3.72 0.40
C GLU A 32 2.19 -5.15 0.47
N ALA A 33 1.30 -5.49 -0.45
CA ALA A 33 0.89 -6.85 -0.73
C ALA A 33 0.85 -7.10 -2.25
N SER A 34 1.20 -8.32 -2.69
CA SER A 34 1.10 -8.75 -4.08
C SER A 34 -0.28 -9.27 -4.46
N ASP A 35 -1.11 -9.58 -3.47
CA ASP A 35 -2.43 -10.18 -3.66
C ASP A 35 -3.30 -10.00 -2.41
N GLY A 36 -4.59 -10.35 -2.56
CA GLY A 36 -5.57 -10.23 -1.50
C GLY A 36 -5.32 -11.15 -0.29
N ALA A 37 -4.70 -12.32 -0.48
CA ALA A 37 -4.43 -13.24 0.63
C ALA A 37 -3.35 -12.67 1.55
N GLN A 38 -2.26 -12.17 0.96
CA GLN A 38 -1.22 -11.48 1.69
C GLN A 38 -1.75 -10.20 2.37
N ALA A 39 -2.55 -9.40 1.65
CA ALA A 39 -3.15 -8.20 2.20
C ALA A 39 -4.03 -8.53 3.42
N PHE A 40 -4.86 -9.57 3.32
CA PHE A 40 -5.73 -10.02 4.40
C PHE A 40 -4.94 -10.44 5.63
N GLU A 41 -3.85 -11.21 5.47
CA GLU A 41 -2.98 -11.58 6.58
C GLU A 41 -2.34 -10.37 7.29
N VAL A 42 -1.97 -9.33 6.53
CA VAL A 42 -1.40 -8.11 7.10
C VAL A 42 -2.47 -7.32 7.86
N ILE A 43 -3.67 -7.17 7.28
CA ILE A 43 -4.81 -6.44 7.90
C ILE A 43 -5.18 -7.07 9.25
N GLN A 44 -5.11 -8.39 9.39
CA GLN A 44 -5.39 -9.08 10.66
C GLN A 44 -4.37 -8.74 11.76
N LYS A 45 -3.14 -8.34 11.40
CA LYS A 45 -2.06 -8.02 12.36
C LYS A 45 -1.96 -6.53 12.65
N SER A 46 -2.19 -5.71 11.64
CA SER A 46 -2.14 -4.24 11.73
C SER A 46 -3.16 -3.68 10.75
N VAL A 47 -4.10 -2.88 11.26
CA VAL A 47 -5.14 -2.27 10.45
C VAL A 47 -4.59 -0.99 9.81
N PRO A 48 -4.42 -0.94 8.47
CA PRO A 48 -4.02 0.28 7.79
C PRO A 48 -5.16 1.31 7.80
N ASP A 49 -4.81 2.59 7.75
CA ASP A 49 -5.77 3.70 7.69
C ASP A 49 -6.38 3.87 6.29
N LEU A 50 -5.66 3.46 5.25
CA LEU A 50 -6.07 3.49 3.85
C LEU A 50 -5.53 2.28 3.11
N ILE A 51 -6.34 1.70 2.22
CA ILE A 51 -5.94 0.61 1.32
C ILE A 51 -6.16 1.08 -0.12
N LEU A 52 -5.10 1.03 -0.92
CA LEU A 52 -5.16 1.16 -2.38
C LEU A 52 -5.03 -0.24 -2.97
N CYS A 53 -6.06 -0.71 -3.65
CA CYS A 53 -6.15 -2.08 -4.16
C CYS A 53 -6.44 -2.05 -5.65
N ASP A 54 -5.63 -2.79 -6.43
CA ASP A 54 -5.97 -3.12 -7.81
C ASP A 54 -7.12 -4.16 -7.86
N TRP A 55 -7.76 -4.29 -9.01
CA TRP A 55 -8.97 -5.10 -9.23
C TRP A 55 -8.79 -6.59 -8.93
#